data_AF-A0AAD6NSX0-F1
#
_entry.id   AF-A0AAD6NSX0-F1
#
_cell.length_a   1.000
_cell.length_b   1.000
_cell.length_c   1.000
_cell.angle_alpha   90.00
_cell.angle_beta   90.00
_cell.angle_gamma   90.00
#
_symmetry.space_group_name_H-M   'P 1'
#
loop_
_entity.id
_entity.type
_entity.pdbx_description
1 polymer ?
#
loop_
_entity_poly.entity_id
_entity_poly.type
_entity_poly.pdbx_seq_one_letter_code
_entity_poly.pdbx_strand_id
1 'polypeptide(L)'
;MDLYRNNNFTGEKLREKNLSWVDIFEEIPIKVSNSALISAFMTGLEADTPVTQCDYDRLQLSTSPYLERNVEFLIDSMDDLSIEQQKFQYHYRNLSRQQAQQQAWLQKRRSENMTRKAAGEEPLPEEDPSNPIFKPIPEPSRLGSFLITNRMANYCNQINGVSGQSFSRLYLMKALHKN
;
A
#
# COMPACT_ATOMS: atom_id res chain seq x y z
N MET A 1 1.59 14.64 8.63
CA MET A 1 0.78 14.52 9.87
C MET A 1 -0.62 15.12 9.80
N ASP A 2 -0.87 16.16 9.00
CA ASP A 2 -2.20 16.83 8.97
C ASP A 2 -3.34 15.99 8.39
N LEU A 3 -3.04 15.05 7.49
CA LEU A 3 -4.05 14.13 6.95
C LEU A 3 -4.55 13.14 8.00
N TYR A 4 -3.63 12.63 8.82
CA TYR A 4 -3.94 11.73 9.92
C TYR A 4 -4.75 12.45 11.01
N ARG A 5 -4.37 13.68 11.37
CA ARG A 5 -5.14 14.51 12.33
C ARG A 5 -6.59 14.74 11.92
N ASN A 6 -6.83 14.83 10.61
CA ASN A 6 -8.16 15.13 10.07
C ASN A 6 -8.90 13.88 9.56
N ASN A 7 -8.36 12.66 9.74
CA ASN A 7 -8.89 11.39 9.21
C ASN A 7 -9.32 11.44 7.74
N ASN A 8 -8.65 12.26 6.94
CA ASN A 8 -9.11 12.66 5.61
C ASN A 8 -8.30 11.95 4.50
N PHE A 9 -8.40 10.62 4.46
CA PHE A 9 -7.71 9.77 3.48
C PHE A 9 -8.57 9.43 2.25
N THR A 10 -9.22 10.44 1.68
CA THR A 10 -9.98 10.32 0.44
C THR A 10 -9.04 10.35 -0.77
N GLY A 11 -9.48 9.80 -1.90
CA GLY A 11 -8.68 9.75 -3.13
C GLY A 11 -8.31 11.15 -3.64
N GLU A 12 -9.21 12.12 -3.49
CA GLU A 12 -8.98 13.51 -3.90
C GLU A 12 -7.87 14.18 -3.09
N LYS A 13 -7.92 14.09 -1.75
CA LYS A 13 -6.92 14.73 -0.89
C LYS A 13 -5.54 14.10 -0.98
N LEU A 14 -5.47 12.80 -1.25
CA LEU A 14 -4.22 12.11 -1.53
C LEU A 14 -3.62 12.57 -2.86
N ARG A 15 -4.44 12.76 -3.89
CA ARG A 15 -4.01 13.29 -5.19
C ARG A 15 -3.58 14.75 -5.10
N GLU A 16 -4.30 15.58 -4.36
CA GLU A 16 -3.92 16.98 -4.11
C GLU A 16 -2.55 17.10 -3.45
N LYS A 17 -2.25 16.21 -2.51
CA LYS A 17 -0.97 16.17 -1.80
C LYS A 17 0.10 15.33 -2.50
N ASN A 18 -0.19 14.75 -3.67
CA ASN A 18 0.68 13.84 -4.41
C ASN A 18 1.32 12.74 -3.53
N LEU A 19 0.56 12.18 -2.58
CA LEU A 19 1.07 11.15 -1.68
C LEU A 19 0.84 9.76 -2.27
N SER A 20 1.92 8.99 -2.39
CA SER A 20 1.89 7.59 -2.78
C SER A 20 1.97 6.66 -1.56
N TRP A 21 1.85 5.35 -1.79
CA TRP A 21 2.07 4.32 -0.78
C TRP A 21 3.53 4.26 -0.29
N VAL A 22 4.47 4.77 -1.10
CA VAL A 22 5.90 4.84 -0.77
C VAL A 22 6.16 5.89 0.31
N ASP A 23 5.49 7.03 0.22
CA ASP A 23 5.73 8.21 1.08
C ASP A 23 5.09 8.10 2.47
N ILE A 24 4.44 6.96 2.77
CA ILE A 24 3.78 6.74 4.06
C ILE A 24 4.79 6.48 5.17
N PHE A 25 5.87 5.79 4.84
CA PHE A 25 6.92 5.43 5.78
C PHE A 25 8.23 6.06 5.34
N GLU A 26 8.99 6.56 6.32
CA GLU A 26 10.33 7.08 6.12
C GLU A 26 11.31 6.13 6.82
N GLU A 27 12.27 5.60 6.08
CA GLU A 27 13.32 4.75 6.64
C GLU A 27 14.37 5.63 7.34
N ILE A 28 14.57 5.39 8.64
CA ILE A 28 15.56 6.13 9.43
C ILE A 28 16.88 5.33 9.42
N PRO A 29 17.99 5.87 8.88
CA PRO A 29 19.24 5.14 8.81
C PRO A 29 19.85 4.97 10.22
N ILE A 30 20.16 3.72 10.58
CA ILE A 30 20.81 3.40 11.84
C ILE A 30 22.32 3.60 11.68
N LYS A 31 22.89 4.52 12.46
CA LYS A 31 24.35 4.72 12.53
C LYS A 31 24.86 4.16 13.85
N VAL A 32 25.71 3.14 13.77
CA VAL A 32 26.42 2.61 14.95
C VAL A 32 27.75 3.34 15.08
N SER A 33 28.00 3.94 16.24
CA SER A 33 29.25 4.64 16.56
C SER A 33 29.81 4.15 17.88
N ASN A 34 31.06 3.70 17.87
CA ASN A 34 31.75 3.22 19.07
C ASN A 34 32.71 4.31 19.58
N SER A 35 32.87 4.39 20.90
CA SER A 35 33.95 5.20 21.48
C SER A 35 35.29 4.51 21.29
N ALA A 36 36.38 5.29 21.32
CA ALA A 36 37.74 4.74 21.15
C ALA A 36 38.06 3.62 22.17
N LEU A 37 37.54 3.72 23.40
CA LEU A 37 37.71 2.69 24.43
C LEU A 37 36.96 1.40 24.10
N ILE A 38 35.73 1.51 23.56
CA ILE A 38 34.97 0.34 23.12
C ILE A 38 35.69 -0.32 21.94
N SER A 39 36.22 0.46 21.00
CA SER A 39 37.00 -0.09 19.89
C SER A 39 38.25 -0.84 20.37
N ALA A 40 39.03 -0.25 21.30
CA ALA A 40 40.20 -0.91 21.88
C ALA A 40 39.84 -2.17 22.66
N PHE A 41 38.72 -2.15 23.37
CA PHE A 41 38.20 -3.32 24.08
C PHE A 41 37.74 -4.42 23.10
N MET A 42 37.06 -4.07 22.02
CA MET A 42 36.64 -5.02 20.97
C MET A 42 37.85 -5.68 20.31
N THR A 43 38.94 -4.95 20.06
CA THR A 43 40.20 -5.54 19.55
C THR A 43 40.78 -6.58 20.51
N GLY A 44 40.64 -6.38 21.83
CA GLY A 44 41.05 -7.38 22.82
C GLY A 44 40.14 -8.60 22.91
N LEU A 45 38.93 -8.54 22.35
CA LEU A 45 37.95 -9.63 22.31
C LEU A 45 37.95 -10.40 20.97
N GLU A 46 38.68 -9.93 19.95
CA GLU A 46 38.82 -10.65 18.69
C GLU A 46 39.51 -11.99 18.93
N ALA A 47 38.90 -13.07 18.44
CA ALA A 47 39.47 -14.41 18.55
C ALA A 47 40.68 -14.54 17.61
N ASP A 48 41.73 -15.27 18.02
CA ASP A 48 42.91 -15.59 17.19
C ASP A 48 42.57 -16.41 15.92
N THR A 49 41.32 -16.87 15.78
CA THR A 49 40.86 -17.63 14.62
C THR A 49 40.38 -16.70 13.50
N PRO A 50 40.81 -16.92 12.24
CA PRO A 50 40.42 -16.08 11.11
C PRO A 50 38.94 -16.22 10.70
N VAL A 51 38.21 -17.19 11.27
CA VAL A 51 36.82 -17.48 10.95
C VAL A 51 36.05 -17.69 12.25
N THR A 52 34.91 -17.04 12.37
CA THR A 52 34.01 -17.19 13.52
C THR A 52 32.83 -18.10 13.20
N GLN A 53 32.15 -18.61 14.22
CA GLN A 53 30.92 -19.40 14.03
C GLN A 53 29.86 -18.63 13.22
N CYS A 54 29.77 -17.32 13.42
CA CYS A 54 28.86 -16.46 12.66
C CYS A 54 29.17 -16.45 11.15
N ASP A 55 30.43 -16.63 10.75
CA ASP A 55 30.80 -16.70 9.34
C ASP A 55 30.32 -18.01 8.70
N TYR A 56 30.34 -19.11 9.45
CA TYR A 56 29.75 -20.38 9.01
C TYR A 56 28.22 -20.30 8.92
N ASP A 57 27.56 -19.63 9.87
CA ASP A 57 26.10 -19.44 9.84
C ASP A 57 25.65 -18.65 8.60
N ARG A 58 26.46 -17.66 8.17
CA ARG A 58 26.22 -16.90 6.93
C ARG A 58 26.33 -17.74 5.67
N LEU A 59 27.03 -18.88 5.71
CA LEU A 59 27.20 -19.80 4.58
C LEU A 59 26.12 -20.90 4.51
N GLN A 60 25.20 -20.95 5.47
CA GLN A 60 24.10 -21.92 5.42
C GLN A 60 23.23 -21.74 4.17
N LEU A 61 22.97 -22.84 3.47
CA LEU A 61 22.10 -22.89 2.29
C LEU A 61 20.63 -23.13 2.63
N SER A 62 20.32 -23.58 3.84
CA SER A 62 18.96 -23.86 4.29
C SER A 62 18.22 -22.57 4.64
N THR A 63 17.66 -21.89 3.63
CA THR A 63 16.79 -20.70 3.83
C THR A 63 15.29 -21.01 3.72
N SER A 64 14.91 -22.30 3.63
CA SER A 64 13.55 -22.73 3.29
C SER A 64 12.45 -22.18 4.22
N PRO A 65 12.57 -22.28 5.57
CA PRO A 65 11.46 -21.89 6.45
C PRO A 65 11.18 -20.38 6.45
N TYR A 66 12.23 -19.56 6.27
CA TYR A 66 12.09 -18.11 6.22
C TYR A 66 11.43 -17.65 4.91
N LEU A 67 11.81 -18.27 3.78
CA LEU A 67 11.21 -17.95 2.48
C LEU A 67 9.74 -18.37 2.43
N GLU A 68 9.43 -19.59 2.86
CA GLU A 68 8.07 -20.13 2.92
C GLU A 68 7.14 -19.19 3.69
N ARG A 69 7.54 -18.79 4.90
CA ARG A 69 6.74 -17.91 5.74
C ARG A 69 6.58 -16.49 5.18
N ASN A 70 7.59 -15.96 4.48
CA ASN A 70 7.45 -14.67 3.80
C ASN A 70 6.46 -14.75 2.64
N VAL A 71 6.44 -15.87 1.92
CA VAL A 71 5.46 -16.10 0.85
C VAL A 71 4.06 -16.28 1.43
N GLU A 72 3.90 -17.01 2.52
CA GLU A 72 2.62 -17.10 3.26
C GLU A 72 2.10 -15.71 3.64
N PHE A 73 2.94 -14.87 4.27
CA PHE A 73 2.52 -13.52 4.66
C PHE A 73 2.23 -12.60 3.47
N LEU A 74 2.90 -12.81 2.34
CA LEU A 74 2.60 -12.09 1.10
C LEU A 74 1.23 -12.49 0.56
N ILE A 75 0.88 -13.78 0.59
CA ILE A 75 -0.45 -14.29 0.20
C ILE A 75 -1.53 -13.68 1.08
N ASP A 76 -1.36 -13.73 2.40
CA ASP A 76 -2.31 -13.12 3.35
C ASP A 76 -2.54 -11.63 3.07
N SER A 77 -1.45 -10.89 2.81
CA SER A 77 -1.52 -9.46 2.51
C SER A 77 -2.19 -9.18 1.16
N MET A 78 -2.09 -10.10 0.20
CA MET A 78 -2.76 -9.99 -1.10
C MET A 78 -4.27 -10.23 -0.98
N ASP A 79 -4.68 -11.17 -0.12
CA ASP A 79 -6.09 -11.39 0.21
C ASP A 79 -6.71 -10.19 0.93
N ASP A 80 -5.99 -9.59 1.89
CA ASP A 80 -6.40 -8.35 2.55
C ASP A 80 -6.57 -7.20 1.53
N LEU A 81 -5.65 -7.07 0.57
CA LEU A 81 -5.74 -6.06 -0.48
C LEU A 81 -6.95 -6.30 -1.39
N SER A 82 -7.26 -7.57 -1.71
CA SER A 82 -8.44 -7.95 -2.49
C SER A 82 -9.74 -7.52 -1.79
N ILE A 83 -9.83 -7.72 -0.48
CA ILE A 83 -10.97 -7.28 0.34
C ILE A 83 -11.11 -5.75 0.30
N GLU A 84 -10.03 -5.01 0.49
CA GLU A 84 -10.05 -3.54 0.39
C GLU A 84 -10.46 -3.09 -1.03
N GLN A 85 -9.97 -3.76 -2.07
CA GLN A 85 -10.33 -3.44 -3.45
C GLN A 85 -11.82 -3.68 -3.73
N GLN A 86 -12.42 -4.71 -3.15
CA GLN A 86 -13.87 -4.96 -3.27
C GLN A 86 -14.71 -3.82 -2.69
N LYS A 87 -14.26 -3.17 -1.60
CA LYS A 87 -14.95 -1.99 -1.04
C LYS A 87 -14.99 -0.84 -2.04
N PHE A 88 -13.87 -0.57 -2.73
CA PHE A 88 -13.82 0.44 -3.78
C PHE A 88 -14.68 0.07 -4.99
N GLN A 89 -14.65 -1.19 -5.42
CA GLN A 89 -15.50 -1.67 -6.52
C GLN A 89 -16.99 -1.48 -6.21
N TYR A 90 -17.40 -1.79 -4.98
CA TYR A 90 -18.76 -1.55 -4.51
C TYR A 90 -19.12 -0.05 -4.53
N HIS A 91 -18.23 0.82 -4.04
CA HIS A 91 -18.41 2.27 -4.09
C HIS A 91 -18.58 2.78 -5.53
N TYR A 92 -17.72 2.38 -6.47
CA TYR A 92 -17.81 2.80 -7.88
C TYR A 92 -19.10 2.32 -8.55
N ARG A 93 -19.57 1.10 -8.26
CA ARG A 93 -20.86 0.60 -8.76
C ARG A 93 -22.02 1.45 -8.28
N ASN A 94 -22.04 1.81 -7.00
CA ASN A 94 -23.08 2.67 -6.43
C ASN A 94 -23.03 4.08 -7.01
N LEU A 95 -21.84 4.65 -7.15
CA LEU A 95 -21.62 5.97 -7.77
C LEU A 95 -22.12 6.00 -9.22
N SER A 96 -21.77 5.00 -10.02
CA SER A 96 -22.22 4.86 -11.41
C SER A 96 -23.75 4.78 -11.50
N ARG A 97 -24.38 3.99 -10.61
CA ARG A 97 -25.84 3.89 -10.54
C ARG A 97 -26.50 5.22 -10.16
N GLN A 98 -25.92 5.93 -9.18
CA GLN A 98 -26.41 7.25 -8.77
C GLN A 98 -26.30 8.27 -9.90
N GLN A 99 -25.16 8.32 -10.59
CA GLN A 99 -24.95 9.23 -11.73
C GLN A 99 -25.97 8.96 -12.86
N ALA A 100 -26.25 7.69 -13.17
CA ALA A 100 -27.27 7.34 -14.16
C ALA A 100 -28.67 7.80 -13.75
N GLN A 101 -29.03 7.63 -12.47
CA GLN A 101 -30.31 8.11 -11.92
C GLN A 101 -30.42 9.64 -11.94
N GLN A 102 -29.34 10.35 -11.58
CA GLN A 102 -29.27 11.81 -11.66
C GLN A 102 -29.49 12.30 -13.09
N GLN A 103 -28.78 11.71 -14.07
CA GLN A 103 -28.92 12.08 -15.47
C GLN A 103 -30.34 11.84 -16.01
N ALA A 104 -30.93 10.69 -15.70
CA ALA A 104 -32.31 10.37 -16.10
C ALA A 104 -33.32 11.33 -15.48
N TRP A 105 -33.16 11.67 -14.19
CA TRP A 105 -34.00 12.64 -13.50
C TRP A 105 -33.87 14.04 -14.11
N LEU A 106 -32.64 14.50 -14.37
CA LEU A 106 -32.36 15.80 -14.99
C LEU A 106 -32.89 15.87 -16.42
N GLN A 107 -32.83 14.79 -17.19
CA GLN A 107 -33.39 14.73 -18.53
C GLN A 107 -34.92 14.85 -18.49
N LYS A 108 -35.59 14.12 -17.59
CA LYS A 108 -37.04 14.23 -17.40
C LYS A 108 -37.44 15.64 -16.96
N ARG A 109 -36.72 16.24 -16.02
CA ARG A 109 -36.97 17.62 -15.57
C ARG A 109 -36.78 18.65 -16.66
N ARG A 110 -35.73 18.53 -17.47
CA ARG A 110 -35.55 19.42 -18.63
C ARG A 110 -36.69 19.32 -19.65
N SER A 111 -37.19 18.11 -19.91
CA SER A 111 -38.37 17.95 -20.78
C SER A 111 -39.65 18.57 -20.19
N GLU A 112 -39.87 18.45 -18.89
CA GLU A 112 -41.01 19.05 -18.20
C GLU A 112 -40.92 20.58 -18.17
N ASN A 113 -39.72 21.13 -17.90
CA ASN A 113 -39.45 22.56 -17.92
C ASN A 113 -39.63 23.17 -19.32
N MET A 114 -39.30 22.45 -20.40
CA MET A 114 -39.58 22.90 -21.76
C MET A 114 -41.08 23.03 -22.03
N THR A 115 -41.88 22.04 -21.59
CA THR A 115 -43.35 22.06 -21.74
C THR A 115 -43.97 23.18 -20.91
N ARG A 116 -43.52 23.39 -19.66
CA ARG A 116 -43.98 24.49 -18.80
C ARG A 116 -43.67 25.86 -19.37
N LYS A 117 -42.46 26.04 -19.90
CA LYS A 117 -42.06 27.29 -20.57
C LYS A 117 -42.93 27.58 -21.80
N ALA A 118 -43.31 26.55 -22.55
CA ALA A 118 -44.24 26.69 -23.68
C ALA A 118 -45.67 27.06 -23.23
N ALA A 119 -46.08 26.63 -22.04
CA ALA A 119 -47.37 26.97 -21.41
C ALA A 119 -47.36 28.32 -20.65
N GLY A 120 -46.21 28.99 -20.54
CA GLY A 120 -46.05 30.25 -19.81
C GLY A 120 -45.88 30.11 -18.29
N GLU A 121 -45.64 28.89 -17.78
CA GLU A 121 -45.36 28.63 -16.36
C GLU A 121 -43.84 28.76 -16.06
N GLU A 122 -43.49 29.10 -14.81
CA GLU A 122 -42.10 29.15 -14.37
C GLU A 122 -41.45 27.76 -14.32
N PRO A 123 -40.16 27.62 -14.68
CA PRO A 123 -39.45 26.34 -14.62
C PRO A 123 -39.32 25.83 -13.19
N LEU A 124 -39.46 24.53 -12.99
CA LEU A 124 -39.18 23.92 -11.69
C LEU A 124 -37.66 23.81 -11.45
N PRO A 125 -37.20 23.88 -10.18
CA PRO A 125 -35.80 23.73 -9.82
C PRO A 125 -35.20 22.40 -10.33
N GLU A 126 -33.99 22.50 -10.88
CA GLU A 126 -33.22 21.38 -11.44
C GLU A 126 -32.35 20.66 -10.40
N GLU A 127 -32.32 21.13 -9.16
CA GLU A 127 -31.72 20.39 -8.04
C GLU A 127 -32.69 20.46 -6.86
N ASP A 128 -33.10 19.29 -6.38
CA ASP A 128 -33.86 19.17 -5.14
C ASP A 128 -32.93 18.54 -4.08
N PRO A 129 -32.40 19.33 -3.14
CA PRO A 129 -31.52 18.83 -2.07
C PRO A 129 -32.20 17.78 -1.17
N SER A 130 -33.53 17.71 -1.18
CA SER A 130 -34.31 16.71 -0.44
C SER A 130 -34.27 15.33 -1.11
N ASN A 131 -34.04 15.27 -2.41
CA ASN A 131 -34.06 14.02 -3.16
C ASN A 131 -32.80 13.18 -2.85
N PRO A 132 -32.95 11.94 -2.34
CA PRO A 132 -31.84 11.07 -1.97
C PRO A 132 -30.81 10.81 -3.09
N ILE A 133 -31.23 10.95 -4.35
CA ILE A 133 -30.39 10.74 -5.52
C ILE A 133 -29.26 11.78 -5.60
N PHE A 134 -29.40 12.96 -4.99
CA PHE A 134 -28.35 14.00 -4.97
C PHE A 134 -27.43 13.94 -3.74
N LYS A 135 -27.68 13.03 -2.79
CA LYS A 135 -26.82 12.91 -1.60
C LYS A 135 -25.49 12.24 -1.94
N PRO A 136 -24.33 12.85 -1.67
CA PRO A 136 -23.04 12.24 -1.97
C PRO A 136 -22.86 10.88 -1.29
N ILE A 137 -22.43 9.87 -2.05
CA ILE A 137 -22.03 8.58 -1.49
C ILE A 137 -20.64 8.77 -0.87
N PRO A 138 -20.43 8.39 0.41
CA PRO A 138 -19.13 8.56 1.06
C PRO A 138 -18.07 7.63 0.43
N GLU A 139 -16.93 8.20 0.05
CA GLU A 139 -15.78 7.43 -0.46
C GLU A 139 -15.13 6.62 0.69
N PRO A 140 -14.82 5.33 0.48
CA PRO A 140 -14.03 4.57 1.43
C PRO A 140 -12.60 5.13 1.55
N SER A 141 -12.02 5.02 2.74
CA SER A 141 -10.65 5.47 3.02
C SER A 141 -9.61 4.67 2.23
N ARG A 142 -8.62 5.35 1.63
CA ARG A 142 -7.53 4.70 0.89
C ARG A 142 -6.34 4.28 1.75
N LEU A 143 -6.32 4.67 3.03
CA LEU A 143 -5.20 4.41 3.93
C LEU A 143 -4.91 2.91 4.07
N GLY A 144 -5.96 2.09 4.25
CA GLY A 144 -5.82 0.63 4.39
C GLY A 144 -5.13 0.01 3.18
N SER A 145 -5.59 0.33 1.97
CA SER A 145 -4.97 -0.15 0.73
C SER A 145 -3.51 0.26 0.61
N PHE A 146 -3.15 1.50 0.97
CA PHE A 146 -1.75 1.95 0.88
C PHE A 146 -0.84 1.26 1.90
N LEU A 147 -1.32 1.04 3.13
CA LEU A 147 -0.56 0.32 4.16
C LEU A 147 -0.31 -1.14 3.75
N ILE A 148 -1.33 -1.82 3.24
CA ILE A 148 -1.20 -3.20 2.75
C ILE A 148 -0.23 -3.26 1.57
N THR A 149 -0.33 -2.32 0.62
CA THR A 149 0.60 -2.25 -0.53
C THR A 149 2.05 -2.09 -0.07
N ASN A 150 2.30 -1.23 0.93
CA ASN A 150 3.64 -1.06 1.49
C ASN A 150 4.14 -2.35 2.18
N ARG A 151 3.27 -3.04 2.94
CA ARG A 151 3.59 -4.34 3.55
C ARG A 151 3.96 -5.39 2.49
N MET A 152 3.22 -5.47 1.39
CA MET A 152 3.54 -6.35 0.25
C MET A 152 4.91 -6.01 -0.36
N ALA A 153 5.19 -4.73 -0.58
CA ALA A 153 6.50 -4.30 -1.09
C ALA A 153 7.65 -4.71 -0.17
N ASN A 154 7.47 -4.62 1.16
CA ASN A 154 8.45 -5.08 2.13
C ASN A 154 8.70 -6.59 2.06
N TYR A 155 7.66 -7.41 1.93
CA TYR A 155 7.84 -8.86 1.75
C TYR A 155 8.55 -9.18 0.44
N CYS A 156 8.22 -8.50 -0.66
CA CYS A 156 8.95 -8.63 -1.92
C CYS A 156 10.44 -8.29 -1.76
N ASN A 157 10.77 -7.20 -1.04
CA ASN A 157 12.15 -6.81 -0.77
C ASN A 157 12.90 -7.87 0.06
N GLN A 158 12.25 -8.45 1.08
CA GLN A 158 12.83 -9.52 1.89
C GLN A 158 13.07 -10.80 1.07
N ILE A 159 12.10 -11.21 0.26
CA ILE A 159 12.22 -12.37 -0.63
C ILE A 159 13.37 -12.17 -1.63
N ASN A 160 13.45 -10.99 -2.24
CA ASN A 160 14.54 -10.64 -3.15
C ASN A 160 15.90 -10.65 -2.46
N GLY A 161 15.99 -10.09 -1.25
CA GLY A 161 17.21 -10.09 -0.44
C GLY A 161 17.71 -11.49 -0.11
N VAL A 162 16.81 -12.37 0.35
CA VAL A 162 17.14 -13.78 0.64
C VAL A 162 17.55 -14.50 -0.63
N SER A 163 16.77 -14.37 -1.71
CA SER A 163 17.04 -15.05 -2.97
C SER A 163 18.41 -14.65 -3.52
N GLY A 164 18.75 -13.36 -3.51
CA GLY A 164 20.06 -12.86 -3.95
C GLY A 164 21.22 -13.40 -3.11
N GLN A 165 21.04 -13.46 -1.78
CA GLN A 165 22.05 -14.06 -0.88
C GLN A 165 22.18 -15.57 -1.11
N SER A 166 21.07 -16.30 -1.24
CA SER A 166 21.07 -17.75 -1.48
C SER A 166 21.72 -18.10 -2.82
N PHE A 167 21.47 -17.32 -3.89
CA PHE A 167 22.17 -17.49 -5.16
C PHE A 167 23.68 -17.31 -5.00
N SER A 168 24.11 -16.25 -4.29
CA SER A 168 25.53 -15.98 -4.07
C SER A 168 26.22 -17.14 -3.32
N ARG A 169 25.58 -17.67 -2.26
CA ARG A 169 26.07 -18.82 -1.49
C ARG A 169 26.14 -20.09 -2.35
N LEU A 170 25.13 -20.33 -3.17
CA LEU A 170 25.07 -21.50 -4.06
C LEU A 170 26.18 -21.47 -5.13
N TYR A 171 26.46 -20.29 -5.71
CA TYR A 171 27.58 -20.12 -6.64
C TYR A 171 28.93 -20.33 -5.97
N LEU A 172 29.12 -19.80 -4.76
CA LEU A 172 30.34 -20.00 -3.97
C LEU A 172 30.57 -21.50 -3.69
N MET A 173 29.55 -22.21 -3.22
CA MET A 173 29.64 -23.65 -2.94
C MET A 173 29.88 -24.47 -4.20
N LYS A 174 29.26 -24.10 -5.33
CA LYS A 174 29.51 -24.74 -6.62
C LYS A 174 30.96 -24.58 -7.08
N ALA A 175 31.56 -23.40 -6.87
CA ALA A 175 32.96 -23.17 -7.17
C ALA A 175 33.87 -24.00 -6.26
N LEU A 176 33.54 -24.09 -4.96
CA LEU A 176 34.28 -24.92 -4.01
C LEU A 176 34.22 -26.41 -4.37
N HIS A 177 33.07 -26.92 -4.80
CA HIS A 177 32.88 -28.33 -5.17
C HIS A 177 33.59 -28.71 -6.49
N LYS A 178 33.92 -27.73 -7.34
CA LYS A 178 34.59 -27.98 -8.63
C LYS A 178 36.12 -28.12 -8.53
N ASN A 179 36.70 -27.74 -7.40
CA ASN A 179 38.12 -28.00 -7.07
C ASN A 179 38.24 -29.32 -6.30
#